data_AF-A0A1G3FH84-F1
#
_entry.id   AF-A0A1G3FH84-F1
#
_cell.length_a   1.000
_cell.length_b   1.000
_cell.length_c   1.000
_cell.angle_alpha   90.00
_cell.angle_beta   90.00
_cell.angle_gamma   90.00
#
_symmetry.space_group_name_H-M   'P 1'
#
loop_
_entity.id
_entity.type
_entity.pdbx_description
1 polymer ?
#
loop_
_entity_poly.entity_id
_entity_poly.type
_entity_poly.pdbx_seq_one_letter_code
_entity_poly.pdbx_strand_id
1 'polypeptide(L)'
;MIKSIADLLRELMVKEAAKLDEETVKHGPTIGAMYEGLARDILDRVIPAEIDVRVVDGFVKGIDGMLSPQIDAMIVTGEGRQIPYTSNFVWPIADVIAVFEVKKTLYGNDLADAFEKLRTVKRMSEAYVQNGTSGVNVAASPSFRAFAKATGHYPASIEAIDALPDELNYIFHTMLADQLAPVRVILGYHGFVDEHGLRKGLLDYLQNQGVAAGFGASSMPNLIIARSNSILKMDGHPYVAPLRDGWWHLLVSNPENPLRLLIELLWTKLGDRFGDIFPGDDDLELERLAPFLDARLRREGDKFGWAYDYHPLSKEEMAAAPTRNWDPEKVDICEIVISQQLARHGTIDVRDAEFRSYVTSEGIDPDTLIADLVARRMLAWVDKYNFRMIDGGTVLMGFMPSGDGFSTTDADHLMPWLTRELDKRK
;
A
#
# COMPACT_ATOMS: atom_id res chain seq x y z
N MET A 1 -13.79 22.18 3.89
CA MET A 1 -15.09 21.49 4.05
C MET A 1 -14.73 20.06 4.36
N ILE A 2 -15.23 19.50 5.46
CA ILE A 2 -14.94 18.11 5.83
C ILE A 2 -15.77 17.23 4.89
N LYS A 3 -15.11 16.44 4.04
CA LYS A 3 -15.78 15.50 3.13
C LYS A 3 -15.68 14.06 3.61
N SER A 4 -14.62 13.72 4.33
CA SER A 4 -14.33 12.35 4.79
C SER A 4 -13.96 12.27 6.28
N ILE A 5 -13.89 11.04 6.81
CA ILE A 5 -13.34 10.77 8.15
C ILE A 5 -11.87 11.21 8.23
N ALA A 6 -11.10 11.02 7.16
CA ALA A 6 -9.71 11.47 7.10
C ALA A 6 -9.60 12.99 7.29
N ASP A 7 -10.50 13.78 6.69
CA ASP A 7 -10.52 15.23 6.87
C ASP A 7 -10.86 15.63 8.31
N LEU A 8 -11.86 14.97 8.90
CA LEU A 8 -12.25 15.24 10.29
C LEU A 8 -11.10 14.96 11.26
N LEU A 9 -10.46 13.79 11.12
CA LEU A 9 -9.33 13.41 11.96
C LEU A 9 -8.12 14.31 11.73
N ARG A 10 -7.94 14.81 10.50
CA ARG A 10 -6.84 15.72 10.19
C ARG A 10 -7.03 17.06 10.87
N GLU A 11 -8.22 17.65 10.76
CA GLU A 11 -8.56 18.90 11.44
C GLU A 11 -8.41 18.78 12.97
N LEU A 12 -8.85 17.65 13.54
CA LEU A 12 -8.65 17.36 14.96
C LEU A 12 -7.16 17.29 15.29
N MET A 13 -6.38 16.51 14.55
CA MET A 13 -4.93 16.35 14.76
C MET A 13 -4.18 17.68 14.68
N VAL A 14 -4.48 18.53 13.69
CA VAL A 14 -3.88 19.86 13.55
C VAL A 14 -4.23 20.74 14.74
N LYS A 15 -5.50 20.77 15.14
CA LYS A 15 -5.98 21.61 16.23
C LYS A 15 -5.39 21.21 17.57
N GLU A 16 -5.34 19.91 17.87
CA GLU A 16 -4.75 19.43 19.12
C GLU A 16 -3.23 19.63 19.13
N ALA A 17 -2.53 19.39 18.01
CA ALA A 17 -1.10 19.66 17.91
C ALA A 17 -0.76 21.14 18.15
N ALA A 18 -1.58 22.08 17.65
CA ALA A 18 -1.42 23.50 17.92
C ALA A 18 -1.53 23.83 19.41
N LYS A 19 -2.43 23.18 20.15
CA LYS A 19 -2.49 23.33 21.62
C LYS A 19 -1.24 22.78 22.30
N LEU A 20 -0.73 21.63 21.85
CA LEU A 20 0.51 21.06 22.38
C LEU A 20 1.72 21.98 22.15
N ASP A 21 1.70 22.81 21.12
CA ASP A 21 2.73 23.82 20.86
C ASP A 21 2.67 25.04 21.77
N GLU A 22 1.49 25.34 22.33
CA GLU A 22 1.30 26.43 23.30
C GLU A 22 1.68 26.02 24.73
N GLU A 23 1.86 24.72 24.97
CA GLU A 23 2.25 24.21 26.28
C GLU A 23 3.64 24.71 26.71
N THR A 24 3.74 25.09 27.99
CA THR A 24 4.96 25.72 28.53
C THR A 24 6.06 24.72 28.91
N VAL A 25 5.77 23.42 28.76
CA VAL A 25 6.69 22.32 29.10
C VAL A 25 7.91 22.34 28.18
N LYS A 26 9.11 22.39 28.77
CA LYS A 26 10.40 22.39 28.04
C LYS A 26 11.16 21.06 28.11
N HIS A 27 10.63 20.09 28.84
CA HIS A 27 11.27 18.79 29.00
C HIS A 27 11.04 17.93 27.77
N GLY A 28 12.09 17.72 26.96
CA GLY A 28 12.02 17.01 25.68
C GLY A 28 11.26 15.68 25.70
N PRO A 29 11.55 14.74 26.63
CA PRO A 29 10.79 13.49 26.74
C PRO A 29 9.30 13.68 27.03
N THR A 30 8.93 14.69 27.82
CA THR A 30 7.51 14.98 28.08
C THR A 30 6.82 15.53 26.84
N ILE A 31 7.51 16.38 26.07
CA ILE A 31 7.01 16.86 24.78
C ILE A 31 6.81 15.68 23.82
N GLY A 32 7.77 14.75 23.74
CA GLY A 32 7.63 13.51 22.97
C GLY A 32 6.36 12.75 23.35
N ALA A 33 6.21 12.42 24.63
CA ALA A 33 5.06 11.69 25.16
C ALA A 33 3.70 12.37 24.88
N MET A 34 3.64 13.70 24.84
CA MET A 34 2.42 14.44 24.47
C MET A 34 2.01 14.18 23.02
N TYR A 35 2.97 14.25 22.09
CA TYR A 35 2.74 14.01 20.67
C TYR A 35 2.47 12.52 20.37
N GLU A 36 3.17 11.62 21.04
CA GLU A 36 2.89 10.18 20.99
C GLU A 36 1.48 9.86 21.52
N GLY A 37 1.07 10.52 22.61
CA GLY A 37 -0.28 10.40 23.16
C GLY A 37 -1.36 10.87 22.20
N LEU A 38 -1.16 12.02 21.53
CA LEU A 38 -2.06 12.49 20.49
C LEU A 38 -2.12 11.53 19.30
N ALA A 39 -0.99 10.96 18.88
CA ALA A 39 -0.98 9.98 17.80
C ALA A 39 -1.81 8.74 18.17
N ARG A 40 -1.64 8.20 19.38
CA ARG A 40 -2.45 7.07 19.87
C ARG A 40 -3.94 7.41 19.94
N ASP A 41 -4.29 8.61 20.40
CA ASP A 41 -5.67 9.10 20.48
C ASP A 41 -6.34 9.18 19.09
N ILE A 42 -5.63 9.69 18.07
CA ILE A 42 -6.12 9.71 16.68
C ILE A 42 -6.27 8.29 16.13
N LEU A 43 -5.29 7.41 16.33
CA LEU A 43 -5.33 6.03 15.86
C LEU A 43 -6.48 5.23 16.47
N ASP A 44 -6.76 5.43 17.76
CA ASP A 44 -7.86 4.75 18.46
C ASP A 44 -9.23 5.09 17.84
N ARG A 45 -9.38 6.29 17.27
CA ARG A 45 -10.60 6.71 16.56
C ARG A 45 -10.73 6.18 15.13
N VAL A 46 -9.63 5.69 14.53
CA VAL A 46 -9.64 5.10 13.18
C VAL A 46 -10.14 3.66 13.20
N ILE A 47 -10.08 3.01 14.37
CA ILE A 47 -10.32 1.59 14.53
C ILE A 47 -11.75 1.38 15.07
N PRO A 48 -12.59 0.55 14.42
CA PRO A 48 -13.91 0.19 14.93
C PRO A 48 -13.82 -0.45 16.32
N ALA A 49 -14.75 -0.11 17.21
CA ALA A 49 -14.75 -0.60 18.59
C ALA A 49 -15.15 -2.09 18.70
N GLU A 50 -15.75 -2.64 17.64
CA GLU A 50 -16.33 -3.98 17.59
C GLU A 50 -15.30 -5.09 17.32
N ILE A 51 -14.05 -4.74 16.98
CA ILE A 51 -12.97 -5.68 16.71
C ILE A 51 -11.94 -5.71 17.84
N ASP A 52 -11.35 -6.89 18.11
CA ASP A 52 -10.30 -7.05 19.14
C ASP A 52 -8.96 -6.49 18.64
N VAL A 53 -8.93 -5.17 18.53
CA VAL A 53 -7.78 -4.37 18.11
C VAL A 53 -7.56 -3.27 19.14
N ARG A 54 -6.30 -3.00 19.47
CA ARG A 54 -5.94 -2.01 20.49
C ARG A 54 -4.78 -1.15 20.01
N VAL A 55 -4.77 0.09 20.48
CA VAL A 55 -3.64 1.01 20.30
C VAL A 55 -2.84 1.08 21.60
N VAL A 56 -1.55 0.75 21.53
CA VAL A 56 -0.66 0.62 22.70
C VAL A 56 0.73 1.17 22.42
N ASP A 57 1.52 1.42 23.46
CA ASP A 57 2.95 1.68 23.39
C ASP A 57 3.75 0.55 24.07
N GLY A 58 5.02 0.39 23.68
CA GLY A 58 5.90 -0.61 24.27
C GLY A 58 6.84 -1.29 23.29
N PHE A 59 6.95 -2.61 23.36
CA PHE A 59 7.98 -3.39 22.65
C PHE A 59 7.37 -4.53 21.84
N VAL A 60 7.97 -4.80 20.68
CA VAL A 60 7.68 -6.00 19.88
C VAL A 60 8.66 -7.10 20.28
N LYS A 61 8.14 -8.31 20.49
CA LYS A 61 8.93 -9.52 20.76
C LYS A 61 9.02 -10.37 19.50
N GLY A 62 10.25 -10.59 19.03
CA GLY A 62 10.56 -11.49 17.93
C GLY A 62 10.40 -12.98 18.30
N ILE A 63 10.45 -13.85 17.29
CA ILE A 63 10.35 -15.31 17.47
C ILE A 63 11.50 -15.89 18.30
N ASP A 64 12.67 -15.25 18.26
CA ASP A 64 13.85 -15.56 19.07
C ASP A 64 13.77 -15.06 20.51
N GLY A 65 12.68 -14.36 20.86
CA GLY A 65 12.47 -13.75 22.16
C GLY A 65 13.17 -12.40 22.36
N MET A 66 13.90 -11.88 21.36
CA MET A 66 14.49 -10.54 21.42
C MET A 66 13.41 -9.46 21.35
N LEU A 67 13.66 -8.34 22.04
CA LEU A 67 12.77 -7.18 22.03
C LEU A 67 13.27 -6.14 21.03
N SER A 68 12.33 -5.47 20.36
CA SER A 68 12.61 -4.28 19.56
C SER A 68 13.08 -3.13 20.46
N PRO A 69 13.55 -2.00 19.89
CA PRO A 69 13.46 -0.72 20.57
C PRO A 69 12.01 -0.41 21.00
N GLN A 70 11.84 0.52 21.94
CA GLN A 70 10.50 1.01 22.27
C GLN A 70 9.84 1.63 21.03
N ILE A 71 8.59 1.27 20.81
CA ILE A 71 7.73 1.75 19.75
C ILE A 71 6.68 2.68 20.36
N ASP A 72 6.55 3.86 19.77
CA ASP A 72 5.76 4.97 20.29
C ASP A 72 4.24 4.70 20.23
N ALA A 73 3.81 4.03 19.16
CA ALA A 73 2.47 3.49 19.05
C ALA A 73 2.45 2.21 18.20
N MET A 74 1.61 1.26 18.58
CA MET A 74 1.39 0.00 17.87
C MET A 74 -0.11 -0.29 17.82
N ILE A 75 -0.55 -0.82 16.69
CA ILE A 75 -1.88 -1.41 16.55
C ILE A 75 -1.70 -2.92 16.66
N VAL A 76 -2.40 -3.54 17.60
CA VAL A 76 -2.18 -4.93 17.99
C VAL A 76 -3.50 -5.68 18.18
N THR A 77 -3.43 -7.00 18.08
CA THR A 77 -4.53 -7.92 18.38
C THR A 77 -4.18 -8.84 19.55
N GLY A 78 -5.17 -9.55 20.12
CA GLY A 78 -4.92 -10.56 21.13
C GLY A 78 -4.35 -9.99 22.43
N GLU A 79 -3.48 -10.77 23.09
CA GLU A 79 -2.99 -10.48 24.43
C GLU A 79 -1.51 -10.08 24.46
N GLY A 80 -1.24 -8.92 25.05
CA GLY A 80 0.10 -8.44 25.35
C GLY A 80 0.44 -8.62 26.83
N ARG A 81 1.74 -8.68 27.14
CA ARG A 81 2.23 -8.72 28.52
C ARG A 81 2.62 -7.33 29.00
N GLN A 82 1.90 -6.78 29.95
CA GLN A 82 2.29 -5.53 30.60
C GLN A 82 3.65 -5.70 31.29
N ILE A 83 4.52 -4.70 31.15
CA ILE A 83 5.78 -4.64 31.89
C ILE A 83 5.44 -4.20 33.33
N PRO A 84 5.83 -4.97 34.36
CA PRO A 84 5.46 -4.68 35.75
C PRO A 84 5.76 -3.24 36.14
N TYR A 85 4.78 -2.57 36.77
CA TYR A 85 4.87 -1.19 37.26
C TYR A 85 5.05 -0.12 36.17
N THR A 86 4.67 -0.40 34.91
CA THR A 86 4.70 0.57 33.81
C THR A 86 3.40 0.53 33.00
N SER A 87 3.15 1.54 32.16
CA SER A 87 2.09 1.50 31.14
C SER A 87 2.48 0.72 29.88
N ASN A 88 3.77 0.37 29.72
CA ASN A 88 4.29 -0.28 28.52
C ASN A 88 3.94 -1.77 28.48
N PHE A 89 3.78 -2.28 27.26
CA PHE A 89 3.52 -3.70 27.01
C PHE A 89 4.57 -4.35 26.11
N VAL A 90 4.59 -5.68 26.13
CA VAL A 90 5.34 -6.50 25.18
C VAL A 90 4.35 -7.32 24.37
N TRP A 91 4.38 -7.17 23.05
CA TRP A 91 3.51 -7.89 22.12
C TRP A 91 4.32 -8.85 21.22
N PRO A 92 3.85 -10.08 20.96
CA PRO A 92 4.45 -10.95 19.94
C PRO A 92 4.33 -10.33 18.54
N ILE A 93 5.38 -10.42 17.72
CA ILE A 93 5.37 -9.90 16.33
C ILE A 93 4.19 -10.40 15.49
N ALA A 94 3.70 -11.62 15.76
CA ALA A 94 2.57 -12.23 15.06
C ALA A 94 1.24 -11.47 15.26
N ASP A 95 1.13 -10.72 16.36
CA ASP A 95 -0.07 -10.01 16.79
C ASP A 95 0.04 -8.49 16.57
N VAL A 96 1.10 -8.03 15.91
CA VAL A 96 1.32 -6.61 15.59
C VAL A 96 0.83 -6.32 14.18
N ILE A 97 -0.11 -5.41 14.04
CA ILE A 97 -0.72 -4.98 12.78
C ILE A 97 0.03 -3.80 12.18
N ALA A 98 0.38 -2.82 13.00
CA ALA A 98 1.10 -1.62 12.58
C ALA A 98 1.99 -1.08 13.71
N VAL A 99 3.05 -0.37 13.34
CA VAL A 99 4.01 0.28 14.23
C VAL A 99 4.30 1.70 13.76
N PHE A 100 4.42 2.62 14.71
CA PHE A 100 4.61 4.04 14.48
C PHE A 100 5.82 4.55 15.25
N GLU A 101 6.66 5.31 14.57
CA GLU A 101 7.60 6.24 15.22
C GLU A 101 7.06 7.66 15.08
N VAL A 102 6.91 8.35 16.21
CA VAL A 102 6.30 9.68 16.29
C VAL A 102 7.36 10.73 16.61
N LYS A 103 7.39 11.79 15.82
CA LYS A 103 8.28 12.94 16.02
C LYS A 103 7.47 14.21 16.08
N LYS A 104 7.76 15.06 17.09
CA LYS A 104 7.28 16.45 17.06
C LYS A 104 7.72 17.13 15.77
N THR A 105 9.01 17.03 15.45
CA THR A 105 9.61 17.64 14.25
C THR A 105 10.45 16.59 13.54
N LEU A 106 10.19 16.36 12.24
CA LEU A 106 10.87 15.34 11.44
C LEU A 106 11.85 15.98 10.44
N TYR A 107 13.15 15.81 10.69
CA TYR A 107 14.24 16.17 9.77
C TYR A 107 15.42 15.19 9.90
N GLY A 108 16.24 15.06 8.84
CA GLY A 108 17.60 14.47 8.91
C GLY A 108 17.74 13.26 9.83
N ASN A 109 18.39 13.46 10.98
CA ASN A 109 18.65 12.39 11.96
C ASN A 109 17.38 11.79 12.55
N ASP A 110 16.31 12.57 12.78
CA ASP A 110 15.05 12.03 13.29
C ASP A 110 14.41 11.07 12.28
N LEU A 111 14.56 11.35 10.97
CA LEU A 111 14.14 10.46 9.91
C LEU A 111 14.98 9.18 9.88
N ALA A 112 16.30 9.31 10.00
CA ALA A 112 17.22 8.18 10.03
C ALA A 112 16.94 7.24 11.22
N ASP A 113 16.82 7.80 12.42
CA ASP A 113 16.55 7.04 13.65
C ASP A 113 15.20 6.30 13.56
N ALA A 114 14.17 6.98 13.05
CA ALA A 114 12.86 6.39 12.82
C ALA A 114 12.91 5.23 11.82
N PHE A 115 13.60 5.43 10.69
CA PHE A 115 13.77 4.41 9.66
C PHE A 115 14.45 3.15 10.23
N GLU A 116 15.52 3.32 11.00
CA GLU A 116 16.28 2.22 11.61
C GLU A 116 15.47 1.43 12.64
N LYS A 117 14.69 2.12 13.49
CA LYS A 117 13.79 1.46 14.45
C LYS A 117 12.75 0.59 13.73
N LEU A 118 12.07 1.14 12.72
CA LEU A 118 11.05 0.39 11.97
C LEU A 118 11.64 -0.75 11.14
N ARG A 119 12.88 -0.61 10.66
CA ARG A 119 13.62 -1.70 10.01
C ARG A 119 13.89 -2.88 10.95
N THR A 120 14.08 -2.62 12.24
CA THR A 120 14.23 -3.69 13.24
C THR A 120 12.97 -4.54 13.32
N VAL A 121 11.79 -3.92 13.37
CA VAL A 121 10.50 -4.63 13.36
C VAL A 121 10.31 -5.44 12.07
N LYS A 122 10.70 -4.88 10.91
CA LYS A 122 10.67 -5.61 9.63
C LYS A 122 11.52 -6.89 9.68
N ARG A 123 12.75 -6.81 10.17
CA ARG A 123 13.63 -7.99 10.31
C ARG A 123 13.04 -9.03 11.26
N MET A 124 12.39 -8.60 12.34
CA MET A 124 11.70 -9.53 13.25
C MET A 124 10.55 -10.26 12.56
N SER A 125 9.77 -9.55 11.74
CA SER A 125 8.70 -10.16 10.93
C SER A 125 9.24 -11.13 9.89
N GLU A 126 10.32 -10.78 9.18
CA GLU A 126 10.97 -11.68 8.22
C GLU A 126 11.47 -12.96 8.90
N ALA A 127 12.11 -12.83 10.07
CA ALA A 127 12.56 -13.97 10.86
C ALA A 127 11.37 -14.83 11.34
N TYR A 128 10.25 -14.22 11.72
CA TYR A 128 9.04 -14.93 12.11
C TYR A 128 8.46 -15.75 10.94
N VAL A 129 8.40 -15.16 9.74
CA VAL A 129 7.89 -15.86 8.54
C VAL A 129 8.83 -17.00 8.12
N GLN A 130 10.15 -16.79 8.18
CA GLN A 130 11.13 -17.80 7.77
C GLN A 130 11.25 -18.97 8.76
N ASN A 131 11.19 -18.71 10.06
CA ASN A 131 11.36 -19.72 11.11
C ASN A 131 10.04 -20.28 11.64
N GLY A 132 8.91 -19.67 11.30
CA GLY A 132 7.57 -20.16 11.59
C GLY A 132 7.31 -21.47 10.84
N THR A 133 7.51 -22.59 11.52
CA THR A 133 7.19 -23.95 11.07
C THR A 133 5.82 -24.06 10.41
N SER A 134 5.82 -24.50 9.15
CA SER A 134 4.94 -25.56 8.61
C SER A 134 3.53 -25.60 9.21
N GLY A 135 2.65 -24.66 8.84
CA GLY A 135 1.25 -24.74 9.27
C GLY A 135 0.42 -23.46 9.15
N VAL A 136 1.07 -22.29 9.04
CA VAL A 136 0.34 -21.06 8.67
C VAL A 136 0.08 -21.13 7.16
N ASN A 137 -1.16 -21.44 6.79
CA ASN A 137 -1.61 -21.28 5.42
C ASN A 137 -1.64 -19.78 5.13
N VAL A 138 -0.52 -19.25 4.62
CA VAL A 138 -0.40 -17.84 4.27
C VAL A 138 -1.35 -17.59 3.11
N ALA A 139 -2.40 -16.80 3.36
CA ALA A 139 -3.26 -16.31 2.31
C ALA A 139 -2.48 -15.31 1.44
N ALA A 140 -1.69 -15.80 0.49
CA ALA A 140 -0.90 -14.98 -0.44
C ALA A 140 -1.74 -14.34 -1.56
N SER A 141 -3.06 -14.56 -1.55
CA SER A 141 -4.00 -14.03 -2.56
C SER A 141 -3.88 -12.50 -2.75
N PRO A 142 -3.76 -11.66 -1.71
CA PRO A 142 -3.51 -10.22 -1.90
C PRO A 142 -2.22 -9.95 -2.67
N SER A 143 -1.10 -10.61 -2.30
CA SER A 143 0.17 -10.48 -3.01
C SER A 143 0.11 -10.98 -4.46
N PHE A 144 -0.63 -12.05 -4.76
CA PHE A 144 -0.84 -12.47 -6.15
C PHE A 144 -1.59 -11.41 -6.96
N ARG A 145 -2.64 -10.79 -6.39
CA ARG A 145 -3.36 -9.69 -7.04
C ARG A 145 -2.45 -8.48 -7.25
N ALA A 146 -1.73 -8.05 -6.21
CA ALA A 146 -0.76 -6.97 -6.29
C ALA A 146 0.29 -7.22 -7.38
N PHE A 147 0.87 -8.42 -7.38
CA PHE A 147 1.84 -8.83 -8.38
C PHE A 147 1.26 -8.83 -9.80
N ALA A 148 0.02 -9.26 -9.97
CA ALA A 148 -0.67 -9.23 -11.26
C ALA A 148 -0.97 -7.80 -11.73
N LYS A 149 -1.41 -6.90 -10.83
CA LYS A 149 -1.58 -5.47 -11.13
C LYS A 149 -0.25 -4.81 -11.51
N ALA A 150 0.85 -5.21 -10.89
CA ALA A 150 2.17 -4.69 -11.24
C ALA A 150 2.64 -5.24 -12.60
N THR A 151 2.58 -6.56 -12.80
CA THR A 151 3.36 -7.25 -13.85
C THR A 151 2.54 -7.79 -15.01
N GLY A 152 1.22 -7.94 -14.85
CA GLY A 152 0.37 -8.67 -15.79
C GLY A 152 0.47 -10.19 -15.67
N HIS A 153 1.11 -10.73 -14.63
CA HIS A 153 1.21 -12.16 -14.36
C HIS A 153 0.47 -12.53 -13.07
N TYR A 154 -0.31 -13.61 -13.12
CA TYR A 154 -1.01 -14.18 -11.96
C TYR A 154 -0.67 -15.67 -11.84
N PRO A 155 0.48 -16.01 -11.26
CA PRO A 155 0.93 -17.40 -11.14
C PRO A 155 -0.03 -18.24 -10.31
N ALA A 156 -0.12 -19.53 -10.64
CA ALA A 156 -1.09 -20.43 -10.03
C ALA A 156 -0.77 -20.79 -8.56
N SER A 157 0.50 -20.68 -8.16
CA SER A 157 0.96 -20.97 -6.80
C SER A 157 2.28 -20.25 -6.50
N ILE A 158 2.74 -20.32 -5.24
CA ILE A 158 4.03 -19.74 -4.83
C ILE A 158 5.17 -20.48 -5.52
N GLU A 159 5.08 -21.80 -5.69
CA GLU A 159 6.08 -22.61 -6.40
C GLU A 159 6.19 -22.22 -7.88
N ALA A 160 5.10 -21.73 -8.49
CA ALA A 160 5.13 -21.22 -9.85
C ALA A 160 5.93 -19.91 -9.97
N ILE A 161 6.10 -19.16 -8.87
CA ILE A 161 6.94 -17.95 -8.82
C ILE A 161 8.42 -18.30 -8.97
N ASP A 162 8.85 -19.47 -8.48
CA ASP A 162 10.24 -19.95 -8.60
C ASP A 162 10.65 -20.24 -10.05
N ALA A 163 9.67 -20.43 -10.95
CA ALA A 163 9.90 -20.61 -12.37
C ALA A 163 9.96 -19.28 -13.16
N LEU A 164 9.64 -18.15 -12.53
CA LEU A 164 9.71 -16.83 -13.16
C LEU A 164 11.15 -16.30 -13.20
N PRO A 165 11.45 -15.34 -14.08
CA PRO A 165 12.72 -14.61 -14.03
C PRO A 165 13.01 -14.02 -12.64
N ASP A 166 14.28 -13.99 -12.24
CA ASP A 166 14.72 -13.51 -10.92
C ASP A 166 14.07 -12.17 -10.51
N GLU A 167 13.99 -11.22 -11.44
CA GLU A 167 13.36 -9.91 -11.23
C GLU A 167 11.91 -10.02 -10.73
N LEU A 168 11.11 -10.86 -11.37
CA LEU A 168 9.72 -11.08 -11.03
C LEU A 168 9.57 -11.86 -9.71
N ASN A 169 10.42 -12.87 -9.51
CA ASN A 169 10.46 -13.65 -8.28
C ASN A 169 10.71 -12.75 -7.06
N TYR A 170 11.75 -11.90 -7.11
CA TYR A 170 12.09 -10.98 -6.03
C TYR A 170 11.01 -9.92 -5.77
N ILE A 171 10.35 -9.42 -6.83
CA ILE A 171 9.23 -8.48 -6.67
C ILE A 171 8.07 -9.14 -5.92
N PHE A 172 7.65 -10.34 -6.33
CA PHE A 172 6.58 -11.07 -5.64
C PHE A 172 6.91 -11.31 -4.16
N HIS A 173 8.12 -11.81 -3.86
CA HIS A 173 8.51 -12.07 -2.48
C HIS A 173 8.68 -10.79 -1.65
N THR A 174 8.99 -9.65 -2.28
CA THR A 174 8.95 -8.34 -1.61
C THR A 174 7.53 -7.98 -1.22
N MET A 175 6.57 -8.06 -2.16
CA MET A 175 5.15 -7.80 -1.90
C MET A 175 4.59 -8.73 -0.82
N LEU A 176 4.90 -10.03 -0.89
CA LEU A 176 4.49 -11.00 0.13
C LEU A 176 5.09 -10.69 1.50
N ALA A 177 6.37 -10.33 1.55
CA ALA A 177 7.00 -9.97 2.80
C ALA A 177 6.39 -8.68 3.40
N ASP A 178 5.94 -7.73 2.58
CA ASP A 178 5.24 -6.53 3.04
C ASP A 178 3.79 -6.82 3.46
N GLN A 179 3.07 -7.68 2.74
CA GLN A 179 1.74 -8.16 3.13
C GLN A 179 1.75 -8.79 4.52
N LEU A 180 2.81 -9.51 4.87
CA LEU A 180 2.92 -10.21 6.16
C LEU A 180 3.47 -9.32 7.28
N ALA A 181 4.31 -8.36 6.94
CA ALA A 181 4.89 -7.45 7.93
C ALA A 181 3.89 -6.44 8.49
N PRO A 182 4.06 -5.97 9.73
CA PRO A 182 3.28 -4.83 10.22
C PRO A 182 3.44 -3.61 9.31
N VAL A 183 2.38 -2.82 9.17
CA VAL A 183 2.46 -1.50 8.51
C VAL A 183 3.42 -0.62 9.32
N ARG A 184 4.41 -0.03 8.66
CA ARG A 184 5.46 0.79 9.30
C ARG A 184 5.30 2.25 8.91
N VAL A 185 5.03 3.10 9.90
CA VAL A 185 4.72 4.52 9.68
C VAL A 185 5.68 5.41 10.47
N ILE A 186 6.22 6.43 9.81
CA ILE A 186 6.94 7.54 10.45
C ILE A 186 6.02 8.76 10.44
N LEU A 187 5.67 9.30 11.61
CA LEU A 187 4.75 10.43 11.75
C LEU A 187 5.46 11.66 12.35
N GLY A 188 5.67 12.68 11.51
CA GLY A 188 6.15 14.00 11.90
C GLY A 188 5.03 15.04 11.91
N TYR A 189 4.70 15.58 13.09
CA TYR A 189 3.71 16.67 13.20
C TYR A 189 4.19 17.96 12.53
N HIS A 190 5.47 18.27 12.75
CA HIS A 190 6.24 19.31 12.08
C HIS A 190 7.40 18.70 11.31
N GLY A 191 8.25 19.54 10.74
CA GLY A 191 9.37 19.10 9.90
C GLY A 191 9.28 19.70 8.52
N PHE A 192 9.74 18.94 7.52
CA PHE A 192 9.70 19.29 6.11
C PHE A 192 8.40 19.98 5.73
N VAL A 193 8.51 21.20 5.20
CA VAL A 193 7.38 22.11 5.00
C VAL A 193 6.57 21.73 3.77
N ASP A 194 7.24 21.29 2.71
CA ASP A 194 6.65 20.94 1.43
C ASP A 194 7.13 19.56 0.95
N GLU A 195 6.40 19.03 -0.04
CA GLU A 195 6.64 17.75 -0.70
C GLU A 195 8.08 17.65 -1.21
N HIS A 196 8.58 18.71 -1.85
CA HIS A 196 9.95 18.77 -2.35
C HIS A 196 10.99 18.59 -1.22
N GLY A 197 10.80 19.27 -0.10
CA GLY A 197 11.67 19.18 1.07
C GLY A 197 11.70 17.77 1.66
N LEU A 198 10.54 17.12 1.77
CA LEU A 198 10.43 15.76 2.28
C LEU A 198 11.13 14.76 1.34
N ARG A 199 10.87 14.84 0.03
CA ARG A 199 11.54 14.03 -1.01
C ARG A 199 13.06 14.17 -0.92
N LYS A 200 13.56 15.41 -0.86
CA LYS A 200 14.99 15.68 -0.75
C LYS A 200 15.58 15.10 0.54
N GLY A 201 14.92 15.27 1.67
CA GLY A 201 15.38 14.75 2.96
C GLY A 201 15.54 13.23 2.96
N LEU A 202 14.57 12.51 2.38
CA LEU A 202 14.66 11.05 2.25
C LEU A 202 15.72 10.63 1.23
N LEU A 203 15.81 11.32 0.08
CA LEU A 203 16.84 11.05 -0.92
C LEU A 203 18.25 11.23 -0.35
N ASP A 204 18.51 12.35 0.34
CA ASP A 204 19.80 12.63 0.98
C ASP A 204 20.13 11.54 2.00
N TYR A 205 19.16 11.09 2.81
CA TYR A 205 19.35 9.98 3.74
C TYR A 205 19.75 8.69 3.02
N LEU A 206 19.01 8.28 1.98
CA LEU A 206 19.28 7.04 1.24
C LEU A 206 20.62 7.08 0.51
N GLN A 207 20.98 8.21 -0.10
CA GLN A 207 22.27 8.38 -0.79
C GLN A 207 23.45 8.27 0.18
N ASN A 208 23.31 8.78 1.41
CA ASN A 208 24.37 8.69 2.42
C ASN A 208 24.65 7.27 2.91
N GLN A 209 23.75 6.31 2.66
CA GLN A 209 23.95 4.89 3.00
C GLN A 209 24.77 4.15 1.93
N GLY A 210 24.75 4.63 0.69
CA GLY A 210 25.42 3.99 -0.44
C GLY A 210 24.96 2.55 -0.66
N VAL A 211 25.89 1.67 -1.04
CA VAL A 211 25.63 0.23 -1.22
C VAL A 211 25.73 -0.47 0.13
N ALA A 212 24.68 -0.37 0.93
CA ALA A 212 24.60 -0.98 2.27
C ALA A 212 23.51 -2.06 2.35
N ALA A 213 23.78 -3.09 3.13
CA ALA A 213 22.77 -4.10 3.46
C ALA A 213 21.63 -3.46 4.28
N GLY A 214 20.39 -3.94 4.08
CA GLY A 214 19.23 -3.45 4.79
C GLY A 214 18.57 -2.19 4.18
N PHE A 215 18.90 -1.85 2.94
CA PHE A 215 18.27 -0.76 2.17
C PHE A 215 17.60 -1.29 0.90
N GLY A 216 17.04 -2.50 0.95
CA GLY A 216 16.25 -3.08 -0.15
C GLY A 216 14.82 -2.55 -0.17
N ALA A 217 14.06 -2.84 -1.23
CA ALA A 217 12.69 -2.35 -1.37
C ALA A 217 11.80 -2.70 -0.15
N SER A 218 11.94 -3.91 0.40
CA SER A 218 11.21 -4.36 1.60
C SER A 218 11.52 -3.55 2.87
N SER A 219 12.70 -2.95 2.97
CA SER A 219 13.11 -2.20 4.17
C SER A 219 12.45 -0.83 4.29
N MET A 220 11.98 -0.25 3.18
CA MET A 220 11.31 1.04 3.19
C MET A 220 10.04 0.98 4.06
N PRO A 221 9.79 1.99 4.92
CA PRO A 221 8.50 2.16 5.60
C PRO A 221 7.36 2.24 4.60
N ASN A 222 6.15 1.89 5.03
CA ASN A 222 4.96 1.97 4.18
C ASN A 222 4.52 3.43 3.99
N LEU A 223 4.66 4.26 5.02
CA LEU A 223 4.27 5.66 4.99
C LEU A 223 5.19 6.54 5.84
N ILE A 224 5.58 7.69 5.29
CA ILE A 224 6.33 8.74 5.99
C ILE A 224 5.52 10.02 5.87
N ILE A 225 5.17 10.63 7.00
CA ILE A 225 4.36 11.84 7.07
C ILE A 225 5.20 12.96 7.67
N ALA A 226 5.20 14.13 7.02
CA ALA A 226 5.70 15.37 7.58
C ALA A 226 4.69 16.49 7.32
N ARG A 227 4.03 16.95 8.39
CA ARG A 227 2.93 17.93 8.33
C ARG A 227 1.76 17.42 7.47
N SER A 228 1.62 17.93 6.25
CA SER A 228 0.60 17.56 5.26
C SER A 228 1.20 16.86 4.04
N ASN A 229 2.50 16.59 4.03
CA ASN A 229 3.14 15.88 2.94
C ASN A 229 3.44 14.46 3.38
N SER A 230 3.41 13.54 2.43
CA SER A 230 3.75 12.15 2.69
C SER A 230 4.55 11.50 1.57
N ILE A 231 5.28 10.44 1.92
CA ILE A 231 5.88 9.49 0.99
C ILE A 231 5.28 8.12 1.30
N LEU A 232 4.70 7.51 0.28
CA LEU A 232 3.98 6.25 0.32
C LEU A 232 4.74 5.20 -0.48
N LYS A 233 4.74 3.97 0.02
CA LYS A 233 5.28 2.81 -0.67
C LYS A 233 4.19 2.08 -1.48
N MET A 234 4.52 1.71 -2.71
CA MET A 234 3.60 1.10 -3.67
C MET A 234 3.76 -0.43 -3.74
N ASP A 235 3.72 -1.12 -2.59
CA ASP A 235 3.92 -2.57 -2.41
C ASP A 235 2.68 -3.43 -2.65
N GLY A 236 1.60 -2.82 -3.14
CA GLY A 236 0.35 -3.45 -3.50
C GLY A 236 -0.61 -3.72 -2.36
N HIS A 237 -0.36 -3.14 -1.19
CA HIS A 237 -1.19 -3.30 -0.01
C HIS A 237 -1.54 -1.94 0.61
N PRO A 238 -2.49 -1.16 0.04
CA PRO A 238 -3.27 -1.44 -1.17
C PRO A 238 -2.72 -0.83 -2.47
N TYR A 239 -1.79 0.12 -2.37
CA TYR A 239 -1.34 0.90 -3.52
C TYR A 239 -0.31 0.15 -4.37
N VAL A 240 -0.59 0.01 -5.66
CA VAL A 240 0.29 -0.70 -6.62
C VAL A 240 0.57 0.17 -7.83
N ALA A 241 1.80 0.11 -8.32
CA ALA A 241 2.19 0.70 -9.59
C ALA A 241 2.58 -0.38 -10.59
N PRO A 242 2.25 -0.23 -11.89
CA PRO A 242 2.68 -1.15 -12.91
C PRO A 242 4.20 -1.11 -13.06
N LEU A 243 4.81 -2.28 -13.24
CA LEU A 243 6.19 -2.44 -13.66
C LEU A 243 6.35 -1.92 -15.09
N ARG A 244 7.35 -1.08 -15.34
CA ARG A 244 7.65 -0.50 -16.66
C ARG A 244 9.12 -0.71 -16.99
N ASP A 245 9.41 -1.49 -18.03
CA ASP A 245 10.78 -1.78 -18.46
C ASP A 245 11.72 -2.31 -17.35
N GLY A 246 11.15 -3.08 -16.41
CA GLY A 246 11.84 -3.62 -15.23
C GLY A 246 11.95 -2.64 -14.05
N TRP A 247 11.46 -1.40 -14.20
CA TRP A 247 11.40 -0.43 -13.11
C TRP A 247 10.04 -0.45 -12.44
N TRP A 248 10.06 -0.62 -11.12
CA TRP A 248 8.89 -0.55 -10.26
C TRP A 248 8.89 0.82 -9.56
N HIS A 249 7.82 1.60 -9.74
CA HIS A 249 7.61 2.84 -8.99
C HIS A 249 7.38 2.51 -7.51
N LEU A 250 8.46 2.39 -6.74
CA LEU A 250 8.44 1.88 -5.36
C LEU A 250 7.89 2.92 -4.38
N LEU A 251 8.36 4.17 -4.49
CA LEU A 251 7.92 5.27 -3.63
C LEU A 251 7.29 6.38 -4.47
N VAL A 252 6.19 6.92 -3.96
CA VAL A 252 5.50 8.10 -4.47
C VAL A 252 5.36 9.12 -3.35
N SER A 253 5.24 10.39 -3.68
CA SER A 253 4.90 11.44 -2.72
C SER A 253 3.51 11.98 -2.95
N ASN A 254 2.93 12.53 -1.89
CA ASN A 254 1.58 13.11 -1.90
C ASN A 254 1.57 14.38 -1.04
N PRO A 255 1.03 15.50 -1.56
CA PRO A 255 0.92 16.77 -0.82
C PRO A 255 -0.43 16.97 -0.11
N GLU A 256 -1.30 15.96 -0.13
CA GLU A 256 -2.69 16.03 0.36
C GLU A 256 -2.81 15.43 1.76
N ASN A 257 -4.04 15.32 2.28
CA ASN A 257 -4.28 14.85 3.64
C ASN A 257 -3.68 13.44 3.86
N PRO A 258 -2.58 13.31 4.63
CA PRO A 258 -1.85 12.05 4.74
C PRO A 258 -2.62 11.01 5.58
N LEU A 259 -3.65 11.42 6.31
CA LEU A 259 -4.49 10.48 7.05
C LEU A 259 -5.36 9.62 6.14
N ARG A 260 -5.64 10.06 4.91
CA ARG A 260 -6.34 9.22 3.92
C ARG A 260 -5.52 7.97 3.62
N LEU A 261 -4.27 8.16 3.20
CA LEU A 261 -3.31 7.08 2.95
C LEU A 261 -3.10 6.19 4.18
N LEU A 262 -3.00 6.80 5.37
CA LEU A 262 -2.82 6.04 6.61
C LEU A 262 -4.02 5.12 6.89
N ILE A 263 -5.24 5.65 6.80
CA ILE A 263 -6.46 4.89 7.03
C ILE A 263 -6.56 3.74 6.04
N GLU A 264 -6.29 3.98 4.75
CA GLU A 264 -6.32 2.94 3.72
C GLU A 264 -5.32 1.82 3.98
N LEU A 265 -4.07 2.16 4.37
CA LEU A 265 -3.06 1.16 4.75
C LEU A 265 -3.52 0.32 5.95
N LEU A 266 -4.08 0.95 6.97
CA LEU A 266 -4.53 0.27 8.19
C LEU A 266 -5.75 -0.61 7.94
N TRP A 267 -6.76 -0.08 7.25
CA TRP A 267 -7.99 -0.79 6.93
C TRP A 267 -7.74 -1.94 5.96
N THR A 268 -6.84 -1.78 4.99
CA THR A 268 -6.38 -2.91 4.14
C THR A 268 -5.77 -4.02 5.00
N LYS A 269 -4.85 -3.67 5.90
CA LYS A 269 -4.18 -4.65 6.76
C LYS A 269 -5.15 -5.35 7.74
N LEU A 270 -6.09 -4.60 8.29
CA LEU A 270 -7.13 -5.15 9.16
C LEU A 270 -8.14 -5.99 8.36
N GLY A 271 -8.48 -5.58 7.15
CA GLY A 271 -9.34 -6.33 6.23
C GLY A 271 -8.74 -7.68 5.84
N ASP A 272 -7.43 -7.72 5.57
CA ASP A 272 -6.71 -8.98 5.35
C ASP A 272 -6.75 -9.92 6.56
N ARG A 273 -6.83 -9.36 7.79
CA ARG A 273 -6.81 -10.12 9.04
C ARG A 273 -8.20 -10.59 9.50
N PHE A 274 -9.22 -9.74 9.32
CA PHE A 274 -10.56 -9.92 9.89
C PHE A 274 -11.66 -10.09 8.84
N GLY A 275 -11.33 -9.98 7.55
CA GLY A 275 -12.29 -9.91 6.46
C GLY A 275 -12.70 -8.48 6.15
N ASP A 276 -13.41 -8.31 5.04
CA ASP A 276 -13.81 -7.01 4.51
C ASP A 276 -14.97 -6.41 5.32
N ILE A 277 -14.63 -5.63 6.36
CA ILE A 277 -15.56 -5.03 7.32
C ILE A 277 -15.47 -3.51 7.37
N PHE A 278 -14.53 -2.92 6.62
CA PHE A 278 -14.28 -1.49 6.62
C PHE A 278 -14.95 -0.86 5.39
N PRO A 279 -15.65 0.28 5.54
CA PRO A 279 -16.20 0.97 4.39
C PRO A 279 -15.07 1.46 3.48
N GLY A 280 -15.21 1.35 2.15
CA GLY A 280 -14.30 2.01 1.22
C GLY A 280 -14.49 3.53 1.23
N ASP A 281 -13.57 4.22 0.55
CA ASP A 281 -13.72 5.64 0.26
C ASP A 281 -14.90 5.87 -0.71
N ASP A 282 -15.78 6.81 -0.38
CA ASP A 282 -16.92 7.19 -1.22
C ASP A 282 -16.65 8.46 -2.04
N ASP A 283 -15.46 9.06 -1.90
CA ASP A 283 -15.01 10.17 -2.74
C ASP A 283 -14.42 9.66 -4.07
N LEU A 284 -14.95 10.17 -5.19
CA LEU A 284 -14.37 9.88 -6.50
C LEU A 284 -13.01 10.55 -6.69
N GLU A 285 -12.66 11.58 -5.91
CA GLU A 285 -11.37 12.24 -6.02
C GLU A 285 -10.24 11.27 -5.62
N LEU A 286 -9.35 10.93 -6.55
CA LEU A 286 -8.18 10.07 -6.29
C LEU A 286 -7.01 10.88 -5.73
N GLU A 287 -6.19 10.23 -4.90
CA GLU A 287 -5.01 10.87 -4.34
C GLU A 287 -4.00 11.24 -5.42
N ARG A 288 -3.38 12.39 -5.21
CA ARG A 288 -2.31 12.86 -6.07
C ARG A 288 -1.00 12.21 -5.68
N LEU A 289 -0.67 11.12 -6.36
CA LEU A 289 0.57 10.37 -6.17
C LEU A 289 1.60 10.76 -7.25
N ALA A 290 2.66 11.46 -6.84
CA ALA A 290 3.76 11.85 -7.71
C ALA A 290 4.92 10.84 -7.63
N PRO A 291 5.42 10.30 -8.75
CA PRO A 291 6.58 9.38 -8.74
C PRO A 291 7.76 9.99 -7.99
N PHE A 292 8.40 9.21 -7.10
CA PHE A 292 9.56 9.66 -6.33
C PHE A 292 10.79 8.78 -6.56
N LEU A 293 10.69 7.48 -6.27
CA LEU A 293 11.81 6.56 -6.36
C LEU A 293 11.39 5.28 -7.04
N ASP A 294 12.07 4.95 -8.13
CA ASP A 294 11.91 3.66 -8.79
C ASP A 294 12.94 2.69 -8.26
N ALA A 295 12.57 1.42 -8.24
CA ALA A 295 13.41 0.32 -7.83
C ALA A 295 13.47 -0.73 -8.93
N ARG A 296 14.66 -1.26 -9.17
CA ARG A 296 14.89 -2.38 -10.08
C ARG A 296 15.85 -3.38 -9.46
N LEU A 297 15.55 -4.67 -9.62
CA LEU A 297 16.48 -5.70 -9.20
C LEU A 297 17.75 -5.62 -10.06
N ARG A 298 18.90 -5.57 -9.39
CA ARG A 298 20.20 -5.58 -10.04
C ARG A 298 21.04 -6.73 -9.50
N ARG A 299 21.71 -7.43 -10.41
CA ARG A 299 22.68 -8.46 -10.07
C ARG A 299 24.09 -7.94 -10.29
N GLU A 300 24.93 -8.07 -9.29
CA GLU A 300 26.37 -7.81 -9.37
C GLU A 300 27.12 -9.07 -8.91
N GLY A 301 27.65 -9.83 -9.89
CA GLY A 301 28.21 -11.15 -9.64
C GLY A 301 27.15 -12.13 -9.13
N ASP A 302 27.36 -12.70 -7.95
CA ASP A 302 26.42 -13.63 -7.30
C ASP A 302 25.48 -12.95 -6.29
N LYS A 303 25.53 -11.62 -6.19
CA LYS A 303 24.69 -10.85 -5.27
C LYS A 303 23.57 -10.16 -6.03
N PHE A 304 22.38 -10.24 -5.45
CA PHE A 304 21.24 -9.43 -5.83
C PHE A 304 21.15 -8.21 -4.90
N GLY A 305 20.76 -7.08 -5.47
CA GLY A 305 20.49 -5.84 -4.77
C GLY A 305 19.45 -5.03 -5.53
N TRP A 306 19.13 -3.85 -5.00
CA TRP A 306 18.20 -2.92 -5.62
C TRP A 306 18.95 -1.73 -6.17
N ALA A 307 18.76 -1.45 -7.44
CA ALA A 307 19.10 -0.16 -8.03
C ALA A 307 17.91 0.78 -7.83
N TYR A 308 18.20 2.02 -7.45
CA TYR A 308 17.19 3.06 -7.31
C TYR A 308 17.42 4.17 -8.32
N ASP A 309 16.33 4.65 -8.91
CA ASP A 309 16.33 5.84 -9.76
C ASP A 309 15.42 6.90 -9.17
N TYR A 310 15.92 8.12 -9.06
CA TYR A 310 15.19 9.23 -8.49
C TYR A 310 14.47 9.99 -9.59
N HIS A 311 13.18 10.27 -9.38
CA HIS A 311 12.40 11.12 -10.26
C HIS A 311 12.53 12.59 -9.83
N PRO A 312 13.34 13.43 -10.50
CA PRO A 312 13.39 14.84 -10.17
C PRO A 312 12.08 15.51 -10.59
N LEU A 313 11.39 16.12 -9.64
CA LEU A 313 10.24 16.99 -9.89
C LEU A 313 10.46 18.32 -9.16
N SER A 314 10.31 19.42 -9.89
CA SER A 314 10.26 20.77 -9.35
C SER A 314 8.98 21.00 -8.53
N LYS A 315 8.97 22.04 -7.71
CA LYS A 315 7.77 22.42 -6.95
C LYS A 315 6.60 22.76 -7.87
N GLU A 316 6.91 23.39 -8.99
CA GLU A 316 5.96 23.78 -10.02
C GLU A 316 5.33 22.55 -10.70
N GLU A 317 6.15 21.55 -11.06
CA GLU A 317 5.66 20.29 -11.65
C GLU A 317 4.76 19.50 -10.68
N MET A 318 5.13 19.43 -9.40
CA MET A 318 4.31 18.77 -8.38
C MET A 318 2.99 19.51 -8.13
N ALA A 319 3.03 20.85 -8.06
CA ALA A 319 1.83 21.67 -7.87
C ALA A 319 0.89 21.64 -9.08
N ALA A 320 1.43 21.48 -10.29
CA ALA A 320 0.65 21.44 -11.53
C ALA A 320 -0.02 20.08 -11.79
N ALA A 321 0.28 19.04 -11.01
CA ALA A 321 -0.34 17.73 -11.18
C ALA A 321 -1.87 17.84 -10.98
N PRO A 322 -2.68 17.44 -11.99
CA PRO A 322 -4.12 17.60 -11.93
C PRO A 322 -4.71 16.63 -10.91
N THR A 323 -5.73 17.10 -10.20
CA THR A 323 -6.65 16.22 -9.48
C THR A 323 -7.30 15.25 -10.47
N ARG A 324 -7.34 13.97 -10.12
CA ARG A 324 -8.00 12.94 -10.92
C ARG A 324 -9.23 12.46 -10.19
N ASN A 325 -10.25 12.09 -10.94
CA ASN A 325 -11.36 11.35 -10.39
C ASN A 325 -11.24 9.89 -10.82
N TRP A 326 -11.77 9.02 -9.99
CA TRP A 326 -12.03 7.65 -10.30
C TRP A 326 -13.10 7.56 -11.39
N ASP A 327 -12.86 6.65 -12.32
CA ASP A 327 -13.73 6.25 -13.41
C ASP A 327 -13.59 4.72 -13.57
N PRO A 328 -14.68 3.98 -13.83
CA PRO A 328 -14.57 2.57 -14.17
C PRO A 328 -13.88 2.42 -15.52
N GLU A 329 -13.31 1.24 -15.74
CA GLU A 329 -12.65 0.93 -16.99
C GLU A 329 -13.66 0.92 -18.13
N LYS A 330 -13.33 1.57 -19.24
CA LYS A 330 -14.19 1.58 -20.42
C LYS A 330 -14.01 0.27 -21.18
N VAL A 331 -15.13 -0.34 -21.53
CA VAL A 331 -15.13 -1.64 -22.21
C VAL A 331 -16.14 -1.69 -23.33
N ASP A 332 -15.87 -2.54 -24.32
CA ASP A 332 -16.82 -2.85 -25.38
C ASP A 332 -17.61 -4.15 -25.11
N ILE A 333 -18.47 -4.53 -26.06
CA ILE A 333 -19.29 -5.75 -25.95
C ILE A 333 -18.42 -7.01 -25.95
N CYS A 334 -17.36 -7.07 -26.76
CA CYS A 334 -16.47 -8.22 -26.85
C CYS A 334 -15.75 -8.45 -25.51
N GLU A 335 -15.23 -7.38 -24.92
CA GLU A 335 -14.54 -7.38 -23.63
C GLU A 335 -15.47 -7.78 -22.48
N ILE A 336 -16.74 -7.34 -22.50
CA ILE A 336 -17.74 -7.77 -21.52
C ILE A 336 -18.02 -9.27 -21.65
N VAL A 337 -18.20 -9.79 -22.87
CA VAL A 337 -18.46 -11.22 -23.09
C VAL A 337 -17.28 -12.06 -22.59
N ILE A 338 -16.04 -11.66 -22.91
CA ILE A 338 -14.83 -12.34 -22.43
C ILE A 338 -14.77 -12.32 -20.90
N SER A 339 -15.04 -11.16 -20.28
CA SER A 339 -15.05 -11.01 -18.82
C SER A 339 -16.10 -11.92 -18.16
N GLN A 340 -17.28 -12.06 -18.76
CA GLN A 340 -18.32 -12.98 -18.28
C GLN A 340 -17.91 -14.46 -18.40
N GLN A 341 -17.26 -14.84 -19.51
CA GLN A 341 -16.72 -16.19 -19.66
C GLN A 341 -15.64 -16.47 -18.61
N LEU A 342 -14.73 -15.52 -18.39
CA LEU A 342 -13.73 -15.64 -17.33
C LEU A 342 -14.34 -15.71 -15.93
N ALA A 343 -15.38 -14.93 -15.64
CA ALA A 343 -16.08 -15.01 -14.36
C ALA A 343 -16.69 -16.40 -14.12
N ARG A 344 -17.12 -17.08 -15.18
CA ARG A 344 -17.69 -18.43 -15.12
C ARG A 344 -16.64 -19.54 -15.06
N HIS A 345 -15.57 -19.42 -15.84
CA HIS A 345 -14.61 -20.49 -16.08
C HIS A 345 -13.28 -20.30 -15.33
N GLY A 346 -13.04 -19.12 -14.77
CA GLY A 346 -11.82 -18.74 -14.06
C GLY A 346 -10.66 -18.39 -15.00
N THR A 347 -10.41 -19.23 -16.00
CA THR A 347 -9.34 -19.05 -17.00
C THR A 347 -9.82 -19.38 -18.40
N ILE A 348 -9.20 -18.78 -19.41
CA ILE A 348 -9.37 -19.13 -20.83
C ILE A 348 -7.99 -19.43 -21.43
N ASP A 349 -7.89 -20.49 -22.24
CA ASP A 349 -6.73 -20.76 -23.09
C ASP A 349 -6.83 -19.90 -24.35
N VAL A 350 -5.84 -19.05 -24.62
CA VAL A 350 -5.81 -18.15 -25.79
C VAL A 350 -5.80 -18.90 -27.13
N ARG A 351 -5.50 -20.20 -27.12
CA ARG A 351 -5.51 -21.09 -28.30
C ARG A 351 -6.87 -21.75 -28.52
N ASP A 352 -7.81 -21.61 -27.59
CA ASP A 352 -9.12 -22.21 -27.70
C ASP A 352 -9.83 -21.76 -29.00
N ALA A 353 -10.33 -22.74 -29.75
CA ALA A 353 -10.85 -22.50 -31.09
C ALA A 353 -12.15 -21.68 -31.06
N GLU A 354 -13.00 -21.88 -30.05
CA GLU A 354 -14.25 -21.15 -29.89
C GLU A 354 -13.99 -19.70 -29.52
N PHE A 355 -13.10 -19.46 -28.54
CA PHE A 355 -12.63 -18.12 -28.17
C PHE A 355 -12.06 -17.37 -29.37
N ARG A 356 -11.10 -17.98 -30.09
CA ARG A 356 -10.46 -17.32 -31.24
C ARG A 356 -11.46 -17.06 -32.37
N SER A 357 -12.36 -18.00 -32.65
CA SER A 357 -13.40 -17.82 -33.67
C SER A 357 -14.36 -16.69 -33.31
N TYR A 358 -14.75 -16.56 -32.04
CA TYR A 358 -15.61 -15.49 -31.56
C TYR A 358 -14.95 -14.12 -31.74
N VAL A 359 -13.74 -13.93 -31.21
CA VAL A 359 -13.04 -12.64 -31.28
C VAL A 359 -12.72 -12.24 -32.73
N THR A 360 -12.34 -13.20 -33.56
CA THR A 360 -12.12 -12.96 -35.00
C THR A 360 -13.41 -12.55 -35.72
N SER A 361 -14.57 -13.09 -35.31
CA SER A 361 -15.87 -12.72 -35.90
C SER A 361 -16.30 -11.28 -35.59
N GLU A 362 -15.78 -10.70 -34.50
CA GLU A 362 -15.90 -9.28 -34.17
C GLU A 362 -14.87 -8.40 -34.91
N GLY A 363 -14.04 -9.00 -35.77
CA GLY A 363 -13.02 -8.29 -36.55
C GLY A 363 -11.76 -7.93 -35.77
N ILE A 364 -11.52 -8.57 -34.63
CA ILE A 364 -10.41 -8.29 -33.72
C ILE A 364 -9.39 -9.45 -33.76
N ASP A 365 -8.10 -9.13 -33.65
CA ASP A 365 -7.05 -10.14 -33.46
C ASP A 365 -7.01 -10.60 -31.99
N PRO A 366 -7.21 -11.90 -31.68
CA PRO A 366 -7.29 -12.37 -30.29
C PRO A 366 -6.03 -12.07 -29.47
N ASP A 367 -4.85 -12.19 -30.07
CA ASP A 367 -3.58 -12.03 -29.35
C ASP A 367 -3.34 -10.55 -29.00
N THR A 368 -3.69 -9.64 -29.92
CA THR A 368 -3.68 -8.19 -29.70
C THR A 368 -4.68 -7.77 -28.62
N LEU A 369 -5.90 -8.32 -28.63
CA LEU A 369 -6.92 -8.03 -27.62
C LEU A 369 -6.46 -8.42 -26.20
N ILE A 370 -5.91 -9.63 -26.04
CA ILE A 370 -5.43 -10.06 -24.72
C ILE A 370 -4.22 -9.24 -24.28
N ALA A 371 -3.30 -8.90 -25.19
CA ALA A 371 -2.17 -8.04 -24.88
C ALA A 371 -2.63 -6.65 -24.37
N ASP A 372 -3.66 -6.06 -24.99
CA ASP A 372 -4.25 -4.80 -24.56
C ASP A 372 -4.91 -4.92 -23.17
N LEU A 373 -5.77 -5.92 -22.97
CA LEU A 373 -6.46 -6.14 -21.69
C LEU A 373 -5.49 -6.42 -20.53
N VAL A 374 -4.37 -7.09 -20.80
CA VAL A 374 -3.28 -7.27 -19.83
C VAL A 374 -2.54 -5.95 -19.60
N ALA A 375 -2.28 -5.16 -20.63
CA ALA A 375 -1.65 -3.85 -20.51
C ALA A 375 -2.50 -2.88 -19.65
N ARG A 376 -3.83 -2.92 -19.81
CA ARG A 376 -4.81 -2.18 -19.00
C ARG A 376 -5.05 -2.77 -17.60
N ARG A 377 -4.40 -3.89 -17.25
CA ARG A 377 -4.52 -4.57 -15.96
C ARG A 377 -5.95 -4.99 -15.62
N MET A 378 -6.73 -5.35 -16.65
CA MET A 378 -7.97 -6.08 -16.48
C MET A 378 -7.73 -7.59 -16.38
N LEU A 379 -6.76 -8.07 -17.17
CA LEU A 379 -6.38 -9.47 -17.25
C LEU A 379 -4.93 -9.70 -16.84
N ALA A 380 -4.60 -10.93 -16.50
CA ALA A 380 -3.25 -11.38 -16.27
C ALA A 380 -3.02 -12.80 -16.80
N TRP A 381 -1.79 -13.06 -17.24
CA TRP A 381 -1.32 -14.36 -17.66
C TRP A 381 -1.09 -15.27 -16.46
N VAL A 382 -1.73 -16.44 -16.46
CA VAL A 382 -1.46 -17.51 -15.48
C VAL A 382 -0.24 -18.30 -15.90
N ASP A 383 -0.14 -18.57 -17.20
CA ASP A 383 0.98 -19.22 -17.85
C ASP A 383 1.09 -18.71 -19.30
N LYS A 384 1.80 -19.45 -20.15
CA LYS A 384 2.04 -19.08 -21.56
C LYS A 384 0.76 -19.01 -22.42
N TYR A 385 -0.30 -19.72 -22.04
CA TYR A 385 -1.50 -19.88 -22.84
C TYR A 385 -2.78 -19.47 -22.10
N ASN A 386 -2.79 -19.58 -20.77
CA ASN A 386 -3.97 -19.29 -19.96
C ASN A 386 -3.93 -17.88 -19.40
N PHE A 387 -5.05 -17.16 -19.50
CA PHE A 387 -5.26 -15.86 -18.88
C PHE A 387 -6.50 -15.85 -18.00
N ARG A 388 -6.55 -14.89 -17.06
CA ARG A 388 -7.64 -14.71 -16.10
C ARG A 388 -7.89 -13.23 -15.79
N MET A 389 -9.03 -12.94 -15.17
CA MET A 389 -9.22 -11.65 -14.48
C MET A 389 -8.29 -11.55 -13.27
N ILE A 390 -7.74 -10.37 -13.05
CA ILE A 390 -6.87 -10.08 -11.90
C ILE A 390 -7.67 -10.12 -10.60
N ASP A 391 -8.79 -9.42 -10.58
CA ASP A 391 -9.64 -9.34 -9.40
C ASP A 391 -10.65 -10.50 -9.43
N GLY A 392 -10.59 -11.35 -8.40
CA GLY A 392 -11.46 -12.53 -8.25
C GLY A 392 -12.80 -12.25 -7.56
N GLY A 393 -13.14 -10.97 -7.37
CA GLY A 393 -14.39 -10.51 -6.76
C GLY A 393 -15.54 -10.37 -7.76
N THR A 394 -16.64 -9.77 -7.31
CA THR A 394 -17.77 -9.44 -8.19
C THR A 394 -17.35 -8.35 -9.16
N VAL A 395 -17.25 -8.70 -10.45
CA VAL A 395 -17.03 -7.73 -11.52
C VAL A 395 -18.37 -7.10 -11.90
N LEU A 396 -18.47 -5.80 -11.69
CA LEU A 396 -19.62 -4.97 -12.01
C LEU A 396 -19.45 -4.44 -13.42
N MET A 397 -20.38 -4.78 -14.30
CA MET A 397 -20.38 -4.37 -15.70
C MET A 397 -21.74 -3.84 -16.10
N GLY A 398 -21.76 -2.87 -17.02
CA GLY A 398 -22.99 -2.32 -17.53
C GLY A 398 -22.77 -1.42 -18.74
N PHE A 399 -23.88 -0.92 -19.27
CA PHE A 399 -23.88 0.07 -20.34
C PHE A 399 -24.56 1.34 -19.84
N MET A 400 -23.92 2.47 -20.11
CA MET A 400 -24.54 3.77 -19.92
C MET A 400 -25.59 4.00 -21.01
N PRO A 401 -26.60 4.86 -20.80
CA PRO A 401 -27.58 5.12 -21.86
C PRO A 401 -26.99 5.85 -23.08
N SER A 402 -25.70 6.24 -23.07
CA SER A 402 -24.96 6.68 -24.26
C SER A 402 -24.56 5.50 -25.18
N GLY A 403 -24.60 4.28 -24.67
CA GLY A 403 -24.08 3.07 -25.33
C GLY A 403 -22.68 2.67 -24.86
N ASP A 404 -21.99 3.51 -24.09
CA ASP A 404 -20.64 3.21 -23.59
C ASP A 404 -20.70 2.11 -22.52
N GLY A 405 -19.86 1.08 -22.64
CA GLY A 405 -19.71 0.02 -21.65
C GLY A 405 -18.71 0.40 -20.55
N PHE A 406 -18.93 -0.13 -19.34
CA PHE A 406 -18.01 0.02 -18.22
C PHE A 406 -17.79 -1.30 -17.47
N SER A 407 -16.64 -1.44 -16.82
CA SER A 407 -16.29 -2.55 -15.94
C SER A 407 -15.52 -2.06 -14.71
N THR A 408 -15.84 -2.60 -13.54
CA THR A 408 -15.13 -2.31 -12.29
C THR A 408 -15.28 -3.44 -11.27
N THR A 409 -14.32 -3.58 -10.36
CA THR A 409 -14.48 -4.36 -9.12
C THR A 409 -14.64 -3.50 -7.88
N ASP A 410 -14.58 -2.18 -8.05
CA ASP A 410 -14.71 -1.18 -7.01
C ASP A 410 -16.19 -0.78 -6.88
N ALA A 411 -16.88 -1.44 -5.95
CA ALA A 411 -18.30 -1.23 -5.72
C ALA A 411 -18.58 0.11 -5.01
N ASP A 412 -17.64 0.55 -4.17
CA ASP A 412 -17.80 1.74 -3.33
C ASP A 412 -17.78 3.02 -4.18
N HIS A 413 -16.88 3.12 -5.16
CA HIS A 413 -16.84 4.25 -6.08
C HIS A 413 -17.89 4.19 -7.20
N LEU A 414 -18.44 3.00 -7.52
CA LEU A 414 -19.37 2.86 -8.65
C LEU A 414 -20.65 3.67 -8.44
N MET A 415 -21.24 3.67 -7.25
CA MET A 415 -22.50 4.37 -6.98
C MET A 415 -22.38 5.90 -7.02
N PRO A 416 -21.36 6.52 -6.38
CA PRO A 416 -21.04 7.92 -6.59
C PRO A 416 -20.79 8.26 -8.06
N TRP A 417 -20.05 7.40 -8.78
CA TRP A 417 -19.77 7.60 -10.21
C TRP A 417 -21.04 7.60 -11.06
N LEU A 418 -21.92 6.61 -10.87
CA LEU A 418 -23.21 6.54 -11.57
C LEU A 418 -24.05 7.78 -11.29
N THR A 419 -24.09 8.25 -10.05
CA THR A 419 -24.82 9.46 -9.66
C THR A 419 -24.26 10.68 -10.41
N ARG A 420 -22.94 10.85 -10.44
CA ARG A 420 -22.25 11.91 -11.17
C ARG A 420 -22.58 11.89 -12.66
N GLU A 421 -22.56 10.73 -13.30
CA GLU A 421 -22.84 10.60 -14.74
C GLU A 421 -24.32 10.80 -15.10
N LEU A 422 -25.24 10.41 -14.21
CA LEU A 422 -26.67 10.64 -14.39
C LEU A 422 -27.04 12.12 -14.22
N ASP A 423 -26.39 12.82 -13.29
CA ASP A 423 -26.63 14.25 -13.05
C ASP A 423 -26.12 15.14 -14.19
N LYS A 424 -25.06 14.76 -14.91
CA LYS A 424 -24.61 15.46 -16.14
C LYS A 424 -25.68 15.54 -17.23
N ARG A 425 -26.76 14.75 -17.13
CA ARG A 425 -27.84 14.68 -18.11
C ARG A 425 -29.08 15.50 -17.73
N LYS A 426 -29.13 16.01 -16.50
CA LYS A 426 -30.16 16.97 -16.05
C LYS A 426 -29.77 18.37 -16.50
#